data_AF-A0A8H7GJF5-F1
#
_entry.id   AF-A0A8H7GJF5-F1
#
_cell.length_a   1.000
_cell.length_b   1.000
_cell.length_c   1.000
_cell.angle_alpha   90.00
_cell.angle_beta   90.00
_cell.angle_gamma   90.00
#
_symmetry.space_group_name_H-M   'P 1'
#
loop_
_entity.id
_entity.type
_entity.pdbx_description
1 polymer ?
#
loop_
_entity_poly.entity_id
_entity_poly.type
_entity_poly.pdbx_seq_one_letter_code
_entity_poly.pdbx_strand_id
1 'polypeptide(L)' 'MPTSWLDNWRDNGHESPDLSGGFTAWLLTPEADFLRGRYASATWDVDALVAKRQAILDGDLLKVRVEMR' A
#
# COMPACT_ATOMS: atom_id res chain seq x y z
N MET A 1 8.68 3.94 -28.25
CA MET A 1 7.47 4.43 -27.55
C MET A 1 7.44 5.95 -27.65
N PRO A 2 6.31 6.60 -27.96
CA PRO A 2 6.25 8.06 -28.02
C PRO A 2 6.36 8.67 -26.61
N THR A 3 7.14 9.72 -26.45
CA THR A 3 7.43 10.36 -25.15
C THR A 3 6.17 10.90 -24.46
N SER A 4 5.19 11.34 -25.25
CA SER A 4 3.88 11.80 -24.76
C SER A 4 3.08 10.76 -23.98
N TRP A 5 3.39 9.46 -24.12
CA TRP A 5 2.77 8.41 -23.33
C TRP A 5 3.35 8.33 -21.91
N LEU A 6 4.63 8.66 -21.75
CA LEU A 6 5.33 8.63 -20.46
C LEU A 6 5.01 9.89 -19.62
N ASP A 7 4.80 11.02 -20.28
CA ASP A 7 4.42 12.27 -19.61
C ASP A 7 3.04 12.16 -18.96
N ASN A 8 2.07 11.52 -19.65
CA ASN A 8 0.74 11.25 -19.11
C ASN A 8 0.74 10.24 -17.95
N TRP A 9 1.80 9.44 -17.77
CA TRP A 9 1.93 8.50 -16.64
C TRP A 9 2.53 9.15 -15.40
N ARG A 10 3.40 10.16 -15.58
CA ARG A 10 4.03 10.87 -14.45
C ARG A 10 3.08 11.84 -13.74
N ASP A 11 2.03 12.31 -14.41
CA ASP A 11 1.19 13.43 -13.94
C ASP A 11 -0.20 13.02 -13.44
N ASN A 12 -0.46 11.72 -13.25
CA ASN A 12 -1.77 11.25 -12.79
C ASN A 12 -1.99 11.39 -11.27
N GLY A 13 -1.05 12.00 -10.52
CA GLY A 13 -1.14 12.36 -9.09
C GLY A 13 -1.41 11.23 -8.08
N HIS A 14 -1.88 10.09 -8.55
CA HIS A 14 -2.45 9.00 -7.78
C HIS A 14 -1.62 7.72 -7.88
N GLU A 15 -0.89 7.52 -8.98
CA GLU A 15 -0.06 6.34 -9.19
C GLU A 15 1.25 6.72 -9.88
N SER A 16 2.35 6.74 -9.12
CA SER A 16 3.71 6.94 -9.63
C SER A 16 4.63 5.79 -9.22
N PRO A 17 5.69 5.49 -9.99
CA PRO A 17 6.69 4.51 -9.60
C PRO A 17 7.34 4.83 -8.25
N ASP A 18 7.57 6.11 -7.98
CA ASP A 18 8.15 6.60 -6.73
C ASP A 18 7.25 6.32 -5.52
N LEU A 19 5.93 6.43 -5.67
CA LEU A 19 4.97 6.12 -4.61
C LEU A 19 5.02 4.63 -4.23
N SER A 20 5.00 3.74 -5.24
CA SER A 20 5.09 2.30 -5.02
C SER A 20 6.44 1.89 -4.42
N GLY A 21 7.53 2.47 -4.91
CA GLY A 21 8.88 2.23 -4.41
C GLY A 21 9.05 2.69 -2.95
N GLY A 22 8.60 3.92 -2.65
CA GLY A 22 8.63 4.47 -1.30
C GLY A 22 7.77 3.67 -0.32
N PHE A 23 6.56 3.28 -0.72
CA PHE A 23 5.69 2.44 0.10
C PHE A 23 6.30 1.06 0.34
N THR A 24 6.91 0.45 -0.67
CA THR A 24 7.62 -0.84 -0.53
C THR A 24 8.81 -0.72 0.42
N ALA A 25 9.60 0.35 0.32
CA ALA A 25 10.70 0.60 1.24
C ALA A 25 10.22 0.76 2.69
N TRP A 26 9.10 1.46 2.90
CA TRP A 26 8.46 1.59 4.22
C TRP A 26 7.96 0.23 4.76
N LEU A 27 7.36 -0.61 3.91
CA LEU A 27 6.91 -1.97 4.28
C LEU A 27 8.03 -2.89 4.80
N LEU A 28 9.29 -2.60 4.48
CA LEU A 28 10.46 -3.35 4.95
C LEU A 28 10.94 -2.90 6.35
N THR A 29 10.34 -1.87 6.93
CA THR A 29 10.69 -1.36 8.26
C THR A 29 9.89 -2.07 9.37
N PRO A 30 10.40 -2.10 10.63
CA PRO A 30 9.65 -2.65 11.76
C PRO A 30 8.31 -1.96 12.04
N GLU A 31 8.18 -0.69 11.63
CA GLU A 31 6.94 0.05 11.82
C GLU A 31 5.78 -0.61 11.05
N ALA A 32 6.02 -1.12 9.85
CA ALA A 32 5.00 -1.71 9.00
C ALA A 32 4.66 -3.18 9.33
N ASP A 33 5.29 -3.78 10.34
CA ASP A 33 5.17 -5.20 10.68
C ASP A 33 3.72 -5.69 10.86
N PHE A 34 2.82 -4.81 11.32
CA PHE A 34 1.40 -5.13 11.51
C PHE A 34 0.67 -5.48 10.21
N LEU A 35 1.20 -5.07 9.05
CA LEU A 35 0.65 -5.35 7.72
C LEU A 35 1.15 -6.68 7.13
N ARG A 36 2.02 -7.43 7.82
CA ARG A 36 2.47 -8.74 7.30
C ARG A 36 1.27 -9.67 7.02
N GLY A 37 1.25 -10.22 5.81
CA GLY A 37 0.17 -11.09 5.34
C GLY A 37 -1.17 -10.38 5.11
N ARG A 38 -1.17 -9.04 5.01
CA ARG A 38 -2.35 -8.21 4.74
C ARG A 38 -2.18 -7.46 3.41
N TYR A 39 -3.30 -7.11 2.80
CA TYR A 39 -3.36 -6.31 1.58
C TYR A 39 -3.43 -4.82 1.93
N ALA A 40 -2.56 -4.02 1.34
CA ALA A 40 -2.57 -2.57 1.46
C ALA A 40 -2.27 -1.92 0.10
N SER A 41 -2.80 -0.71 -0.13
CA SER A 41 -2.50 0.07 -1.32
C SER A 41 -1.39 1.08 -1.03
N ALA A 42 -0.45 1.24 -1.96
CA ALA A 42 0.58 2.27 -1.89
C ALA A 42 -0.01 3.70 -1.98
N THR A 43 -1.25 3.84 -2.44
CA THR A 43 -1.96 5.12 -2.53
C THR A 43 -2.61 5.57 -1.23
N TRP A 44 -2.55 4.75 -0.18
CA TRP A 44 -3.11 5.09 1.12
C TRP A 44 -2.15 5.95 1.94
N ASP A 45 -2.73 6.81 2.77
CA ASP A 45 -1.99 7.60 3.75
C ASP A 45 -1.41 6.69 4.85
N VAL A 46 -0.08 6.71 4.99
CA VAL A 46 0.67 5.87 5.92
C VAL A 46 0.35 6.24 7.38
N ASP A 47 0.24 7.53 7.70
CA ASP A 47 -0.02 7.99 9.07
C ASP A 47 -1.41 7.53 9.53
N ALA A 48 -2.41 7.63 8.66
CA ALA A 48 -3.76 7.12 8.90
C ALA A 48 -3.77 5.59 9.06
N LEU A 49 -2.94 4.87 8.31
CA LEU A 49 -2.81 3.42 8.39
C LEU A 49 -2.16 2.99 9.73
N VAL A 50 -1.10 3.68 10.15
CA VAL A 50 -0.43 3.47 11.44
C VAL A 50 -1.35 3.82 12.60
N ALA A 51 -2.11 4.91 12.52
CA ALA A 51 -3.11 5.28 13.53
C ALA A 51 -4.21 4.21 13.71
N LYS A 52 -4.49 3.42 12.67
CA LYS A 52 -5.47 2.32 12.69
C LYS A 52 -4.86 0.95 13.03
N ARG A 53 -3.56 0.87 13.35
CA ARG A 53 -2.83 -0.38 13.64
C ARG A 53 -3.59 -1.31 14.57
N GLN A 54 -4.03 -0.81 15.72
CA GLN A 54 -4.67 -1.65 16.73
C GLN A 54 -6.00 -2.24 16.23
N ALA A 55 -6.82 -1.41 15.57
CA ALA A 55 -8.09 -1.86 14.98
C ALA A 55 -7.87 -2.92 13.88
N ILE A 56 -6.80 -2.79 13.09
CA ILE A 56 -6.43 -3.76 12.05
C ILE A 56 -6.03 -5.11 12.65
N LEU A 57 -5.27 -5.08 13.76
CA LEU A 57 -4.83 -6.29 14.43
C LEU A 57 -5.98 -6.99 15.15
N ASP A 58 -6.76 -6.26 15.95
CA ASP A 58 -7.86 -6.81 16.74
C ASP A 58 -8.97 -7.38 15.86
N GLY A 59 -9.27 -6.71 14.74
CA GLY A 59 -10.31 -7.15 13.80
C GLY A 59 -9.82 -8.15 12.74
N ASP A 60 -8.55 -8.54 12.75
CA ASP A 60 -7.89 -9.29 11.68
C ASP A 60 -8.17 -8.74 10.27
N LEU A 61 -8.22 -7.40 10.16
CA LEU A 61 -8.63 -6.70 8.95
C LEU A 61 -7.56 -6.79 7.85
N LEU A 62 -7.96 -6.41 6.63
CA LEU A 62 -7.11 -6.35 5.44
C LEU A 62 -6.56 -7.72 4.99
N LYS A 63 -7.18 -8.81 5.43
CA LYS A 63 -6.89 -10.15 4.93
C LYS A 63 -7.98 -10.61 3.98
N VAL A 64 -7.56 -11.26 2.90
CA VAL A 64 -8.46 -12.01 2.02
C VAL A 64 -8.44 -13.47 2.46
N ARG A 65 -9.62 -14.07 2.63
CA ARG A 65 -9.78 -15.50 2.89
C ARG A 65 -10.46 -16.13 1.69
N VAL A 66 -9.84 -17.18 1.16
CA VAL A 66 -10.45 -18.02 0.12
C VAL A 66 -11.01 -19.23 0.81
N GLU A 67 -12.33 -19.36 0.79
CA GLU A 67 -13.02 -20.55 1.29
C GLU A 67 -13.16 -21.53 0.13
N MET A 68 -12.43 -22.65 0.19
CA MET A 68 -12.68 -23.79 -0.67
C MET A 68 -13.77 -24.64 0.00
N ARG A 69 -14.92 -24.76 -0.67
CA ARG A 69 -16.00 -25.70 -0.32
C ARG A 69 -15.82 -27.00 -1.10
#